data_AF-A0A7H4N3H5-F1
#
_entry.id   AF-A0A7H4N3H5-F1
#
_cell.length_a   1.000
_cell.length_b   1.000
_cell.length_c   1.000
_cell.angle_alpha   90.00
_cell.angle_beta   90.00
_cell.angle_gamma   90.00
#
_symmetry.space_group_name_H-M   'P 1'
#
loop_
_entity.id
_entity.type
_entity.pdbx_description
1 polymer ?
#
loop_
_entity_poly.entity_id
_entity_poly.type
_entity_poly.pdbx_seq_one_letter_code
_entity_poly.pdbx_strand_id
1 'polypeptide(L)' 'MKRNRSIVSTSDPRQVQVSTLLSIKTGACPEDCKYCPQSARYKTGLESERLMEG' A
#
# COMPACT_ATOMS: atom_id res chain seq x y z
N MET A 1 3.02 23.52 -4.82
CA MET A 1 3.78 22.32 -4.39
C MET A 1 4.82 21.98 -5.44
N LYS A 2 6.10 22.27 -5.19
CA LYS A 2 7.19 21.92 -6.11
C LYS A 2 7.46 20.41 -5.98
N ARG A 3 7.10 19.61 -7.00
CA ARG A 3 7.47 18.20 -7.06
C ARG A 3 8.95 18.10 -7.44
N ASN A 4 9.83 18.20 -6.44
CA ASN A 4 11.25 17.87 -6.60
C ASN A 4 11.46 16.41 -6.18
N ARG A 5 11.19 15.48 -7.09
CA ARG A 5 11.74 14.14 -6.97
C ARG A 5 12.51 13.84 -8.26
N SER A 6 13.81 14.08 -8.22
CA SER A 6 14.74 13.53 -9.20
C SER A 6 14.46 12.03 -9.25
N ILE A 7 13.98 11.54 -10.38
CA ILE A 7 13.87 10.11 -10.65
C ILE A 7 15.29 9.57 -10.52
N VAL A 8 15.50 8.78 -9.47
CA VAL A 8 16.77 8.12 -9.15
C VAL A 8 17.25 7.38 -10.39
N SER A 9 18.46 7.71 -10.86
CA SER A 9 19.16 6.95 -11.90
C SER A 9 19.28 5.51 -11.43
N THR A 10 18.69 4.58 -12.17
CA THR A 10 18.41 3.19 -11.78
C THR A 10 19.65 2.29 -11.62
N SER A 11 20.85 2.88 -11.57
CA SER A 11 22.12 2.16 -11.78
C SER A 11 23.18 2.36 -10.70
N ASP A 12 22.96 3.15 -9.64
CA ASP A 12 23.90 3.18 -8.49
C ASP A 12 23.55 2.07 -7.48
N PRO A 13 24.35 1.00 -7.37
CA PRO A 13 24.07 -0.12 -6.47
C PRO A 13 24.14 0.24 -4.99
N ARG A 14 24.69 1.42 -4.64
CA ARG A 14 24.79 1.91 -3.26
C ARG A 14 23.62 2.81 -2.86
N GLN A 15 22.75 3.18 -3.81
CA GLN A 15 21.63 4.06 -3.55
C GLN A 15 20.34 3.26 -3.29
N VAL A 16 19.72 3.50 -2.14
CA VAL A 16 18.43 2.88 -1.78
C VAL A 16 17.28 3.79 -2.23
N GLN A 17 16.35 3.26 -3.03
CA GLN A 17 15.10 3.96 -3.32
C GLN A 17 14.17 3.88 -2.10
N VAL A 18 13.70 5.05 -1.65
CA VAL A 18 12.73 5.14 -0.55
C VAL A 18 11.38 5.59 -1.11
N SER A 19 10.29 4.95 -0.71
CA SER A 19 8.93 5.38 -1.04
C SER A 19 8.02 5.14 0.15
N THR A 20 7.01 6.00 0.30
CA THR A 20 5.97 5.82 1.33
C THR A 20 4.71 5.33 0.64
N LEU A 21 4.18 4.20 1.10
CA LEU A 21 2.87 3.70 0.71
C LEU A 21 1.84 4.16 1.74
N LEU A 22 0.66 4.54 1.27
CA LEU A 22 -0.50 4.84 2.11
C LEU A 22 -1.66 3.92 1.71
N SER A 23 -2.29 3.30 2.70
CA SER A 23 -3.51 2.51 2.48
C SER A 23 -4.72 3.44 2.57
N ILE A 24 -5.38 3.70 1.44
CA ILE A 24 -6.56 4.58 1.40
C ILE A 24 -7.84 3.90 1.93
N LYS A 25 -7.82 2.57 2.06
CA LYS A 25 -8.91 1.74 2.58
C LYS A 25 -8.34 0.42 3.10
N THR A 26 -8.73 0.03 4.31
CA THR A 26 -8.28 -1.21 4.95
C THR A 26 -9.42 -2.21 5.06
N GLY A 27 -9.18 -3.45 4.63
CA GLY A 27 -10.12 -4.56 4.80
C GLY A 27 -11.24 -4.62 3.76
N ALA A 28 -12.12 -5.64 3.92
CA ALA A 28 -13.27 -5.90 3.06
C ALA A 28 -12.95 -6.05 1.55
N CYS A 29 -11.77 -6.57 1.21
CA CYS A 29 -11.38 -6.83 -0.18
C CYS A 29 -12.20 -8.02 -0.73
N PRO A 30 -12.87 -7.89 -1.89
CA PRO A 30 -13.75 -8.95 -2.42
C PRO A 30 -12.98 -10.17 -2.98
N GLU A 31 -11.69 -9.99 -3.29
CA GLU A 31 -10.84 -11.00 -3.91
C GLU A 31 -10.57 -12.19 -2.97
N ASP A 32 -10.56 -13.40 -3.53
CA ASP A 32 -10.26 -14.64 -2.80
C ASP A 32 -8.75 -14.94 -2.76
N CYS A 33 -8.00 -14.02 -2.16
CA CYS A 33 -6.57 -14.17 -1.99
C CYS A 33 -6.24 -14.83 -0.65
N LYS A 34 -5.81 -16.10 -0.69
CA LYS A 34 -5.59 -16.98 0.48
C LYS A 34 -4.59 -16.47 1.52
N TYR A 35 -3.70 -15.56 1.12
CA TYR A 35 -2.65 -15.01 1.99
C TYR A 35 -2.88 -13.52 2.31
N CYS A 36 -3.91 -12.90 1.74
CA CYS A 36 -4.18 -11.48 1.97
C CYS A 36 -5.03 -11.31 3.23
N PRO A 37 -4.54 -10.62 4.27
CA PRO A 37 -5.31 -10.40 5.49
C PRO A 37 -6.52 -9.49 5.30
N GLN A 38 -6.60 -8.77 4.17
CA GLN A 38 -7.71 -7.87 3.84
C GLN A 38 -8.86 -8.57 3.10
N SER A 39 -8.71 -9.82 2.66
CA SER A 39 -9.77 -10.55 1.96
C SER A 39 -10.96 -10.78 2.87
N ALA A 40 -12.15 -10.41 2.39
CA ALA A 40 -13.42 -10.62 3.07
C ALA A 40 -13.82 -12.11 3.14
N ARG A 41 -13.10 -12.99 2.44
CA ARG A 41 -13.36 -14.44 2.43
C ARG A 41 -12.84 -15.14 3.69
N TYR A 42 -11.95 -14.51 4.45
CA TYR A 42 -11.27 -15.12 5.60
C TYR A 42 -11.36 -14.24 6.86
N LYS A 43 -11.44 -14.87 8.04
CA LYS A 43 -11.45 -14.17 9.33
C LYS A 43 -10.01 -14.01 9.84
N THR A 44 -9.47 -12.81 9.71
CA THR A 44 -8.06 -12.52 10.04
C THR A 44 -7.88 -11.65 11.29
N GLY A 45 -8.98 -11.14 11.87
CA GLY A 45 -8.93 -10.18 12.97
C GLY A 45 -8.47 -8.78 12.56
N LEU A 46 -8.38 -8.51 11.26
CA LEU A 46 -8.08 -7.18 10.74
C LEU A 46 -9.33 -6.29 10.83
N GLU A 47 -9.20 -5.15 11.49
CA GLU A 47 -10.25 -4.13 11.55
C GLU A 47 -10.45 -3.46 10.19
N SER A 48 -11.71 -3.24 9.81
CA SER A 48 -12.09 -2.61 8.55
C SER A 48 -12.19 -1.10 8.72
N GLU A 49 -11.59 -0.35 7.79
CA GLU A 49 -11.65 1.11 7.77
C GLU A 49 -12.38 1.62 6.52
N ARG A 50 -13.05 2.76 6.66
CA ARG A 50 -13.68 3.42 5.52
C ARG A 50 -12.61 4.00 4.59
N LEU A 51 -13.01 4.24 3.34
CA LEU A 51 -12.18 4.97 2.39
C LEU A 51 -11.84 6.35 2.98
N MET A 52 -10.57 6.73 2.94
CA MET A 52 -10.10 8.05 3.38
C MET A 52 -10.84 9.16 2.64
N GLU A 53 -11.13 10.25 3.36
CA GLU A 53 -11.65 11.48 2.77
C GLU A 53 -10.47 12.28 2.17
N GLY A 54 -10.64 12.73 0.93
CA GLY A 54 -9.60 13.41 0.14
C GLY A 54 -9.73 14.92 0.13
#